data_AF-A0A6M3LSD5-F1
#
_entry.id   AF-A0A6M3LSD5-F1
#
_cell.length_a   1.000
_cell.length_b   1.000
_cell.length_c   1.000
_cell.angle_alpha   90.00
_cell.angle_beta   90.00
_cell.angle_gamma   90.00
#
_symmetry.space_group_name_H-M   'P 1'
#
loop_
_entity.id
_entity.type
_entity.pdbx_description
1 polymer ?
#
loop_
_entity_poly.entity_id
_entity_poly.type
_entity_poly.pdbx_seq_one_letter_code
_entity_poly.pdbx_strand_id
1 'polypeptide(L)'
;MAHLPAISENMEQRELFEKYVAMGKERTLAKLVPLTSKSWQSVQRWSIKFNWSKRARERDKEALEVFGLETPADHLKHRKLALDIVNKMIEDIAVLDK
;
A
#
# COMPACT_ATOMS: atom_id res chain seq x y z
N MET A 1 -24.25 7.22 -15.08
CA MET A 1 -23.42 7.14 -13.87
C MET A 1 -23.99 6.06 -12.98
N ALA A 2 -23.30 4.94 -12.78
CA ALA A 2 -23.78 3.87 -11.91
C ALA A 2 -23.67 4.32 -10.45
N HIS A 3 -24.80 4.51 -9.77
CA HIS A 3 -24.85 4.81 -8.35
C HIS A 3 -24.42 3.54 -7.60
N LEU A 4 -23.16 3.48 -7.16
CA LEU A 4 -22.74 2.41 -6.27
C LEU A 4 -23.55 2.54 -4.97
N PRO A 5 -24.22 1.48 -4.50
CA PRO A 5 -24.99 1.54 -3.27
C PRO A 5 -24.04 1.89 -2.11
N ALA A 6 -24.46 2.83 -1.27
CA ALA A 6 -23.73 3.17 -0.06
C ALA A 6 -23.51 1.90 0.78
N ILE A 7 -22.25 1.55 1.01
CA ILE A 7 -21.88 0.36 1.77
C ILE A 7 -22.36 0.55 3.21
N SER A 8 -23.39 -0.20 3.60
CA SER A 8 -23.91 -0.21 4.98
C SER A 8 -23.12 -1.23 5.81
N GLU A 9 -21.89 -0.86 6.17
CA GLU A 9 -21.08 -1.55 7.18
C GLU A 9 -21.42 -0.99 8.57
N ASN A 10 -21.60 -1.86 9.56
CA ASN A 10 -21.58 -1.42 10.94
C ASN A 10 -20.15 -1.07 11.38
N MET A 11 -20.01 -0.44 12.55
CA MET A 11 -18.72 0.03 13.06
C MET A 11 -17.68 -1.09 13.13
N GLU A 12 -18.06 -2.26 13.65
CA GLU A 12 -17.17 -3.42 13.80
C GLU A 12 -16.68 -3.98 12.45
N GLN A 13 -17.57 -4.08 11.46
CA GLN A 13 -17.23 -4.51 10.11
C GLN A 13 -16.24 -3.55 9.46
N ARG A 14 -16.46 -2.25 9.66
CA ARG A 14 -15.57 -1.21 9.16
C ARG A 14 -14.21 -1.25 9.84
N GLU A 15 -14.15 -1.39 11.16
CA GLU A 15 -12.89 -1.51 11.90
C GLU A 15 -12.06 -2.73 11.45
N LEU A 16 -12.71 -3.87 11.21
CA LEU A 16 -12.02 -5.06 10.70
C LEU A 16 -11.52 -4.87 9.27
N PHE A 17 -12.27 -4.15 8.43
CA PHE A 17 -11.78 -3.76 7.12
C PHE A 17 -10.55 -2.85 7.22
N GLU A 18 -10.55 -1.85 8.10
CA GLU A 18 -9.38 -0.99 8.30
C GLU A 18 -8.16 -1.79 8.77
N LYS A 19 -8.33 -2.73 9.71
CA LYS A 19 -7.27 -3.67 10.12
C LYS A 19 -6.78 -4.51 8.94
N TYR A 20 -7.69 -5.04 8.12
CA TYR A 20 -7.36 -5.80 6.93
C TYR A 20 -6.54 -5.00 5.91
N VAL A 21 -6.88 -3.71 5.70
CA VAL A 21 -6.13 -2.81 4.83
C VAL A 21 -4.74 -2.52 5.42
N ALA A 22 -4.64 -2.25 6.72
CA ALA A 22 -3.38 -1.96 7.40
C ALA A 22 -2.34 -3.10 7.32
N MET A 23 -2.77 -4.35 7.07
CA MET A 23 -1.86 -5.49 6.85
C MET A 23 -1.07 -5.40 5.54
N GLY A 24 -1.41 -4.49 4.62
CA GLY A 24 -0.67 -4.24 3.39
C GLY A 24 -0.53 -5.47 2.49
N LYS A 25 0.68 -5.70 1.97
CA LYS A 25 1.00 -6.80 1.02
C LYS A 25 0.77 -8.20 1.60
N GLU A 26 0.86 -8.34 2.92
CA GLU A 26 0.74 -9.62 3.63
C GLU A 26 -0.70 -9.92 4.06
N ARG A 27 -1.68 -9.11 3.63
CA ARG A 27 -3.06 -9.23 4.07
C ARG A 27 -3.69 -10.55 3.64
N THR A 28 -4.25 -11.25 4.62
CA THR A 28 -5.06 -12.44 4.40
C THR A 28 -6.12 -12.51 5.50
N LEU A 29 -7.27 -13.09 5.21
CA LEU A 29 -8.27 -13.33 6.24
C LEU A 29 -7.73 -14.29 7.33
N ALA A 30 -6.86 -15.23 6.94
CA ALA A 30 -6.20 -16.19 7.83
C ALA A 30 -5.43 -15.49 8.95
N LYS A 31 -4.73 -14.41 8.62
CA LYS A 31 -4.01 -13.60 9.60
C LYS A 31 -4.92 -12.60 10.32
N LEU A 32 -6.02 -12.17 9.72
CA LEU A 32 -6.96 -11.22 10.33
C LEU A 32 -7.80 -11.85 11.44
N VAL A 33 -8.32 -13.06 11.21
CA VAL A 33 -9.28 -13.73 12.10
C VAL A 33 -8.75 -13.94 13.53
N PRO A 34 -7.47 -14.33 13.76
CA PRO A 34 -6.89 -14.39 15.10
C PRO A 34 -6.85 -13.04 15.84
N LEU A 35 -6.93 -11.92 15.13
CA LEU A 35 -6.86 -10.56 15.69
C LEU A 35 -8.26 -9.99 16.03
N THR A 36 -9.29 -10.81 15.96
CA THR A 36 -10.68 -10.43 16.18
C THR A 36 -11.42 -11.49 16.98
N SER A 37 -12.44 -11.08 17.72
CA SER A 37 -13.35 -11.97 18.43
C SER A 37 -14.36 -12.69 17.51
N LYS A 38 -14.14 -12.67 16.18
CA LYS A 38 -15.09 -13.19 15.18
C LYS A 38 -14.63 -14.51 14.60
N SER A 39 -15.61 -15.35 14.26
CA SER A 39 -15.37 -16.60 13.56
C SER A 39 -14.89 -16.36 12.13
N TRP A 40 -14.11 -17.33 11.63
CA TRP A 40 -13.69 -17.40 10.23
C TRP A 40 -14.83 -17.15 9.25
N GLN A 41 -15.95 -17.84 9.44
CA GLN A 41 -17.11 -17.79 8.56
C GLN A 41 -17.77 -16.41 8.56
N SER A 42 -17.77 -15.70 9.69
CA SER A 42 -18.33 -14.35 9.78
C SER A 42 -17.46 -13.35 9.01
N VAL A 43 -16.15 -13.38 9.26
CA VAL A 43 -15.18 -12.51 8.57
C VAL A 43 -15.15 -12.79 7.07
N GLN A 44 -15.18 -14.07 6.66
CA GLN A 44 -15.25 -14.45 5.24
C GLN A 44 -16.53 -13.91 4.57
N ARG A 45 -17.70 -14.06 5.21
CA ARG A 45 -18.96 -13.51 4.68
C ARG A 45 -18.93 -12.00 4.53
N TRP A 46 -18.36 -11.28 5.50
CA TRP A 46 -18.24 -9.82 5.44
C TRP A 46 -17.27 -9.39 4.33
N SER A 47 -16.11 -10.04 4.24
CA SER A 47 -15.13 -9.77 3.18
C SER A 47 -15.75 -9.90 1.78
N ILE A 48 -16.60 -10.91 1.57
CA ILE A 48 -17.32 -11.10 0.31
C ILE A 48 -18.41 -10.05 0.14
N LYS A 49 -19.31 -9.92 1.13
CA LYS A 49 -20.46 -9.00 1.09
C LYS A 49 -20.05 -7.56 0.78
N PHE A 50 -18.95 -7.11 1.37
CA PHE A 50 -18.47 -5.73 1.27
C PHE A 50 -17.28 -5.57 0.33
N ASN A 51 -16.96 -6.60 -0.47
CA ASN A 51 -15.90 -6.57 -1.48
C ASN A 51 -14.55 -6.05 -0.95
N TRP A 52 -14.14 -6.51 0.24
CA TRP A 52 -12.93 -6.00 0.90
C TRP A 52 -11.69 -6.10 0.02
N SER A 53 -11.53 -7.20 -0.74
CA SER A 53 -10.38 -7.34 -1.64
C SER A 53 -10.35 -6.28 -2.74
N LYS A 54 -11.50 -5.86 -3.28
CA LYS A 54 -11.56 -4.84 -4.34
C LYS A 54 -11.25 -3.46 -3.77
N ARG A 55 -11.93 -3.10 -2.68
CA ARG A 55 -11.72 -1.82 -1.98
C ARG A 55 -10.30 -1.65 -1.46
N ALA A 56 -9.71 -2.72 -0.94
CA ALA A 56 -8.34 -2.68 -0.47
C ALA A 56 -7.35 -2.45 -1.62
N ARG A 57 -7.56 -3.04 -2.80
CA ARG A 57 -6.76 -2.76 -4.00
C ARG A 57 -6.93 -1.33 -4.52
N GLU A 58 -8.15 -0.81 -4.48
CA GLU A 58 -8.42 0.59 -4.85
C GLU A 58 -7.67 1.55 -3.93
N ARG A 59 -7.70 1.31 -2.61
CA ARG A 59 -6.90 2.07 -1.65
C ARG A 59 -5.40 1.91 -1.84
N ASP A 60 -4.91 0.69 -2.13
CA ASP A 60 -3.49 0.48 -2.38
C ASP A 60 -3.05 1.27 -3.62
N LYS A 61 -3.90 1.34 -4.65
CA LYS A 61 -3.65 2.13 -5.86
C LYS A 61 -3.63 3.62 -5.56
N GLU A 62 -4.62 4.13 -4.83
CA GLU A 62 -4.65 5.53 -4.38
C GLU A 62 -3.44 5.87 -3.52
N ALA A 63 -3.03 4.97 -2.61
CA ALA A 63 -1.85 5.16 -1.79
C ALA A 63 -0.57 5.19 -2.62
N LEU A 64 -0.45 4.36 -3.66
CA LEU A 64 0.67 4.43 -4.62
C LEU A 64 0.69 5.74 -5.40
N GLU A 65 -0.47 6.24 -5.83
CA GLU A 65 -0.60 7.50 -6.57
C GLU A 65 -0.31 8.73 -5.69
N VAL A 66 -0.74 8.71 -4.42
CA VAL A 66 -0.59 9.84 -3.49
C VAL A 66 0.79 9.87 -2.81
N PHE A 67 1.29 8.71 -2.37
CA PHE A 67 2.53 8.63 -1.60
C PHE A 67 3.75 8.28 -2.44
N GLY A 68 3.58 7.99 -3.73
CA GLY A 68 4.70 7.73 -4.65
C GLY A 68 5.68 6.70 -4.08
N LEU A 69 5.18 5.65 -3.40
CA LEU A 69 6.03 4.60 -2.85
C LEU A 69 6.88 4.06 -4.00
N GLU A 70 8.17 4.42 -3.97
CA GLU A 70 9.12 4.26 -5.05
C GLU A 70 8.88 2.95 -5.77
N THR A 71 8.52 3.04 -7.04
CA THR A 71 8.53 1.85 -7.88
C THR A 71 9.99 1.36 -7.97
N PRO A 72 10.26 0.08 -8.27
CA PRO A 72 11.63 -0.36 -8.55
C PRO A 72 12.34 0.49 -9.61
N ALA A 73 11.59 1.13 -10.51
CA ALA A 73 12.12 2.09 -11.49
C ALA A 73 12.58 3.41 -10.85
N ASP A 74 11.96 3.85 -9.75
CA ASP A 74 12.35 5.06 -9.01
C ASP A 74 13.60 4.80 -8.18
N HIS A 75 13.76 3.61 -7.59
CA HIS A 75 15.03 3.18 -6.99
C HIS A 75 16.21 3.21 -8.00
N LEU A 76 15.96 2.80 -9.25
CA LEU A 76 16.95 2.86 -10.33
C LEU A 76 17.32 4.30 -10.71
N LYS A 77 16.33 5.21 -10.76
CA LYS A 77 16.58 6.64 -11.01
C LYS A 77 17.37 7.28 -9.87
N HIS A 78 17.02 7.00 -8.62
CA HIS A 78 17.76 7.50 -7.45
C HIS A 78 19.19 6.97 -7.41
N ARG A 79 19.41 5.69 -7.76
CA ARG A 79 20.76 5.12 -7.87
C ARG A 79 21.59 5.81 -8.97
N LYS A 80 21.00 6.05 -10.13
CA LYS A 80 21.68 6.77 -11.22
C LYS A 80 22.02 8.21 -10.82
N LEU A 81 21.06 8.92 -10.22
CA LEU A 81 21.28 10.28 -9.74
C LEU A 81 22.39 10.35 -8.68
N ALA A 82 22.44 9.38 -7.75
CA ALA A 82 23.51 9.30 -6.77
C ALA A 82 24.89 9.08 -7.41
N LEU A 83 24.98 8.23 -8.44
CA LEU A 83 26.22 8.00 -9.18
C LEU A 83 26.66 9.26 -9.94
N ASP A 84 25.73 9.95 -10.59
CA ASP A 84 26.02 11.18 -11.32
C ASP A 84 26.53 12.28 -10.39
N ILE A 85 25.97 12.40 -9.17
CA ILE A 85 26.45 13.33 -8.14
C ILE A 85 27.87 12.99 -7.70
N VAL A 86 28.14 11.71 -7.40
CA VAL A 86 29.48 11.27 -6.96
C VAL A 86 30.53 11.52 -8.05
N ASN A 87 30.21 11.19 -9.30
CA ASN A 87 31.12 11.43 -10.42
C ASN A 87 31.43 12.91 -10.59
N LYS A 88 30.40 13.77 -10.50
CA LYS A 88 30.59 15.22 -10.55
C LYS A 88 31.46 15.75 -9.41
N MET A 89 31.28 15.24 -8.19
CA MET A 89 32.14 15.61 -7.06
C MET A 89 33.60 15.20 -7.27
N ILE A 90 33.84 14.04 -7.88
CA ILE A 90 35.19 13.57 -8.23
C ILE A 90 35.82 14.49 -9.29
N GLU A 91 35.07 14.87 -10.31
CA GLU A 91 35.52 15.81 -11.34
C GLU A 91 35.86 17.18 -10.74
N ASP A 92 34.99 17.71 -9.88
CA ASP A 92 35.19 18.99 -9.21
C ASP A 92 36.45 18.96 -8.30
N ILE A 93 36.71 17.85 -7.59
CA ILE A 93 37.92 17.67 -6.78
C ILE A 93 39.18 17.56 -7.67
N ALA A 94 39.10 16.85 -8.79
CA ALA A 94 40.23 16.70 -9.72
C ALA A 94 40.62 18.03 -10.41
N VAL A 95 39.70 18.99 -10.48
CA VAL A 95 39.97 20.35 -10.96
C VAL A 95 40.68 21.21 -9.90
N LEU A 96 40.49 20.92 -8.60
CA LEU A 96 41.13 21.65 -7.49
C LEU A 96 42.57 21.20 -7.21
N ASP A 97 43.02 20.06 -7.76
CA ASP A 97 44.36 19.49 -7.58
C ASP A 97 45.33 19.86 -8.73
N LYS A 98 45.03 20.94 -9.47
CA LYS A 98 45.87 21.54 -10.53
C LYS A 98 46.28 22.96 -10.16
#